data_AF-A0A7Y4VIP6-F1
#
_entry.id   AF-A0A7Y4VIP6-F1
#
_cell.length_a   1.000
_cell.length_b   1.000
_cell.length_c   1.000
_cell.angle_alpha   90.00
_cell.angle_beta   90.00
_cell.angle_gamma   90.00
#
_symmetry.space_group_name_H-M   'P 1'
#
loop_
_entity.id
_entity.type
_entity.pdbx_description
1 polymer ?
#
loop_
_entity_poly.entity_id
_entity_poly.type
_entity_poly.pdbx_seq_one_letter_code
_entity_poly.pdbx_strand_id
1 'polypeptide(L)'
;MARALRDKGGNQLVIIELDSSLAVPGSISNGANALNCGLIFESQIDIDAKTEKFKAEDGKTYGQDEEFEGRTSGVLMETSKLIADYLAFGTRGKLHLEIKYEGIKGGKHQEVFKVADVTPQMHFKTPGGTKAMKYESVSIVQSHPVVISAANITAIEAALGMSIRTTGPVTIPAEQEHVIVETDL
;
A
#
# COMPACT_ATOMS: atom_id res chain seq x y z
N MET A 1 6.95 -7.91 30.38
CA MET A 1 6.03 -6.89 29.82
C MET A 1 6.56 -6.11 28.61
N ALA A 2 7.85 -6.21 28.24
CA ALA A 2 8.39 -5.53 27.04
C ALA A 2 8.12 -6.25 25.70
N ARG A 3 7.61 -7.50 25.73
CA ARG A 3 7.37 -8.32 24.54
C ARG A 3 6.00 -8.08 23.91
N ALA A 4 4.98 -7.77 24.72
CA ALA A 4 3.60 -7.54 24.25
C ALA A 4 3.44 -6.22 23.45
N LEU A 5 4.29 -5.22 23.69
CA LEU A 5 4.35 -4.00 22.87
C LEU A 5 5.04 -4.24 21.52
N ARG A 6 5.91 -5.25 21.42
CA ARG A 6 6.46 -5.75 20.15
C ARG A 6 5.46 -6.63 19.39
N ASP A 7 4.65 -7.43 20.10
CA ASP A 7 3.67 -8.35 19.50
C ASP A 7 2.40 -7.68 18.96
N LYS A 8 2.07 -6.45 19.38
CA LYS A 8 1.05 -5.64 18.69
C LYS A 8 1.60 -4.95 17.43
N GLY A 9 2.87 -5.17 17.07
CA GLY A 9 3.69 -4.47 16.07
C GLY A 9 3.19 -4.56 14.63
N GLY A 10 1.99 -4.07 14.39
CA GLY A 10 1.42 -3.78 13.09
C GLY A 10 1.86 -2.43 12.55
N ASN A 11 1.15 -1.99 11.53
CA ASN A 11 1.41 -0.78 10.76
C ASN A 11 2.76 -0.84 10.01
N GLN A 12 2.97 -1.93 9.28
CA GLN A 12 4.10 -2.08 8.37
C GLN A 12 3.61 -2.02 6.93
N LEU A 13 4.47 -1.53 6.04
CA LEU A 13 4.13 -1.34 4.64
C LEU A 13 5.29 -1.75 3.75
N VAL A 14 4.96 -2.47 2.69
CA VAL A 14 5.86 -2.69 1.57
C VAL A 14 5.16 -2.45 0.25
N ILE A 15 5.95 -2.05 -0.73
CA ILE A 15 5.51 -1.86 -2.10
C ILE A 15 6.42 -2.63 -3.04
N ILE A 16 5.83 -3.29 -4.03
CA ILE A 16 6.55 -4.10 -5.02
C ILE A 16 6.07 -3.67 -6.39
N GLU A 17 6.99 -3.26 -7.26
CA GLU A 17 6.67 -2.94 -8.65
C GLU A 17 6.01 -4.13 -9.34
N LEU A 18 4.92 -3.87 -10.06
CA LEU A 18 4.26 -4.84 -10.91
C LEU A 18 4.70 -4.65 -12.35
N ASP A 19 4.76 -5.76 -13.11
CA ASP A 19 5.03 -5.69 -14.54
C ASP A 19 3.80 -5.23 -15.35
N SER A 20 3.96 -5.15 -16.68
CA SER A 20 2.88 -4.76 -17.59
C SER A 20 1.66 -5.71 -17.60
N SER A 21 1.80 -6.90 -17.03
CA SER A 21 0.75 -7.91 -16.87
C SER A 21 0.23 -7.97 -15.43
N LEU A 22 0.58 -6.97 -14.59
CA LEU A 22 0.23 -6.89 -13.18
C LEU A 22 0.78 -8.06 -12.34
N ALA A 23 1.84 -8.71 -12.80
CA ALA A 23 2.50 -9.77 -12.08
C ALA A 23 3.69 -9.26 -11.27
N VAL A 24 3.97 -9.94 -10.16
CA VAL A 24 5.19 -9.70 -9.37
C VAL A 24 6.40 -10.15 -10.19
N PRO A 25 7.45 -9.33 -10.33
CA PRO A 25 8.63 -9.67 -11.12
C PRO A 25 9.38 -10.87 -10.54
N GLY A 26 9.97 -11.68 -11.42
CA GLY A 26 10.67 -12.91 -11.01
C GLY A 26 11.92 -12.72 -10.13
N SER A 27 12.45 -11.49 -10.07
CA SER A 27 13.53 -11.11 -9.15
C SER A 27 13.10 -9.87 -8.36
N ILE A 28 13.19 -9.91 -7.03
CA ILE A 28 12.78 -8.82 -6.14
C ILE A 28 14.01 -8.30 -5.41
N SER A 29 14.22 -6.99 -5.43
CA SER A 29 15.36 -6.32 -4.79
C SER A 29 14.92 -5.00 -4.15
N ASN A 30 15.17 -4.88 -2.84
CA ASN A 30 14.86 -3.68 -2.07
C ASN A 30 15.62 -2.46 -2.61
N GLY A 31 14.92 -1.35 -2.84
CA GLY A 31 15.43 -0.12 -3.44
C GLY A 31 15.57 -0.12 -4.95
N ALA A 32 15.22 -1.21 -5.64
CA ALA A 32 15.27 -1.30 -7.11
C ALA A 32 13.88 -1.46 -7.75
N ASN A 33 13.15 -2.51 -7.38
CA ASN A 33 11.79 -2.80 -7.84
C ASN A 33 10.85 -3.20 -6.71
N ALA A 34 11.30 -3.04 -5.47
CA ALA A 34 10.49 -3.16 -4.28
C ALA A 34 11.07 -2.26 -3.20
N LEU A 35 10.25 -1.87 -2.24
CA LEU A 35 10.68 -1.09 -1.11
C LEU A 35 10.04 -1.63 0.17
N ASN A 36 10.89 -1.89 1.16
CA ASN A 36 10.42 -2.01 2.53
C ASN A 36 10.31 -0.61 3.15
N CYS A 37 9.08 -0.12 3.33
CA CYS A 37 8.82 1.18 3.95
C CYS A 37 8.92 1.14 5.48
N GLY A 38 9.10 -0.05 6.06
CA GLY A 38 9.27 -0.25 7.49
C GLY A 38 8.00 0.01 8.28
N LEU A 39 8.18 0.48 9.52
CA LEU A 39 7.08 0.86 10.41
C LEU A 39 6.52 2.23 10.03
N ILE A 40 5.19 2.32 10.06
CA ILE A 40 4.46 3.55 9.86
C ILE A 40 3.98 4.05 11.24
N PHE A 41 4.13 5.35 11.48
CA PHE A 41 3.71 6.00 12.72
C PHE A 41 2.18 6.10 12.80
N GLU A 42 1.57 6.61 11.72
CA GLU A 42 0.13 6.73 11.55
C GLU A 42 -0.21 6.41 10.10
N SER A 43 -1.31 5.70 9.87
CA SER A 43 -1.75 5.38 8.52
C SER A 43 -3.26 5.23 8.46
N GLN A 44 -3.81 5.45 7.28
CA GLN A 44 -5.24 5.37 7.00
C GLN A 44 -5.43 4.74 5.62
N ILE A 45 -6.43 3.87 5.49
CA ILE A 45 -6.92 3.37 4.21
C ILE A 45 -8.37 3.82 4.10
N ASP A 46 -8.68 4.64 3.12
CA ASP A 46 -10.00 5.20 2.87
C ASP A 46 -10.52 4.77 1.50
N ILE A 47 -11.83 4.71 1.37
CA ILE A 47 -12.52 4.68 0.08
C ILE A 47 -13.45 5.88 0.08
N ASP A 48 -13.11 6.88 -0.72
CA ASP A 48 -13.88 8.11 -0.86
C ASP A 48 -14.70 8.08 -2.15
N ALA A 49 -15.97 8.48 -2.06
CA ALA A 49 -16.81 8.68 -3.24
C ALA A 49 -16.48 10.05 -3.87
N LYS A 50 -15.89 10.03 -5.06
CA LYS A 50 -15.68 11.22 -5.87
C LYS A 50 -16.94 11.46 -6.70
N THR A 51 -17.72 12.47 -6.31
CA THR A 51 -18.88 12.92 -7.09
C THR A 51 -18.46 14.04 -8.04
N GLU A 52 -18.42 13.77 -9.34
CA GLU A 52 -18.28 14.84 -10.33
C GLU A 52 -19.65 15.48 -10.58
N LYS A 53 -19.84 16.71 -10.08
CA LYS A 53 -21.08 17.47 -10.25
C LYS A 53 -20.89 18.53 -11.33
N PHE A 54 -21.59 18.39 -12.44
CA PHE A 54 -21.72 19.46 -13.43
C PHE A 54 -22.79 20.44 -12.95
N LYS A 55 -22.37 21.69 -12.67
CA LYS A 55 -23.30 22.80 -12.47
C LYS A 55 -23.58 23.45 -13.81
N ALA A 56 -24.81 23.30 -14.31
CA ALA A 56 -25.29 24.07 -15.43
C ALA A 56 -25.55 25.53 -15.02
N GLU A 57 -25.46 26.45 -15.98
CA GLU A 57 -25.66 27.89 -15.77
C GLU A 57 -27.07 28.25 -15.25
N ASP A 58 -28.05 27.34 -15.41
CA ASP A 58 -29.43 27.42 -14.89
C ASP A 58 -29.56 26.99 -13.41
N GLY A 59 -28.44 26.81 -12.69
CA GLY A 59 -28.43 26.48 -11.25
C GLY A 59 -28.83 25.03 -10.90
N LYS A 60 -29.16 24.21 -11.90
CA LYS A 60 -29.49 22.79 -11.72
C LYS A 60 -28.23 21.93 -11.85
N THR A 61 -28.14 20.90 -11.00
CA THR A 61 -27.05 19.91 -11.03
C THR A 61 -27.56 18.67 -11.76
N TYR A 62 -26.82 18.19 -12.76
CA TYR A 62 -27.17 16.99 -13.52
C TYR A 62 -25.95 16.08 -13.66
N GLY A 63 -26.19 14.76 -13.69
CA GLY A 63 -25.17 13.69 -13.69
C GLY A 63 -24.65 13.39 -12.29
N GLN A 64 -24.84 12.15 -11.83
CA GLN A 64 -24.27 11.61 -10.60
C GLN A 64 -23.61 10.29 -10.97
N ASP A 65 -22.40 10.37 -11.50
CA ASP A 65 -21.49 9.23 -11.55
C ASP A 65 -20.66 9.29 -10.26
N GLU A 66 -20.73 8.22 -9.47
CA GLU A 66 -19.95 8.04 -8.25
C GLU A 66 -18.77 7.15 -8.60
N GLU A 67 -17.58 7.74 -8.65
CA GLU A 67 -16.34 6.99 -8.72
C GLU A 67 -15.83 6.77 -7.29
N PHE A 68 -15.43 5.55 -6.95
CA PHE A 68 -14.82 5.26 -5.65
C PHE A 68 -13.29 5.29 -5.80
N GLU A 69 -12.62 6.08 -4.97
CA GLU A 69 -11.15 6.18 -4.95
C GLU A 69 -10.63 5.60 -3.63
N GLY A 70 -9.93 4.47 -3.72
CA GLY A 70 -9.19 3.93 -2.59
C GLY A 70 -7.91 4.72 -2.37
N ARG A 71 -7.67 5.26 -1.17
CA ARG A 71 -6.44 5.99 -0.84
C ARG A 71 -5.77 5.39 0.38
N THR A 72 -4.45 5.35 0.36
CA THR A 72 -3.66 5.12 1.57
C THR A 72 -2.76 6.30 1.83
N SER A 73 -2.84 6.80 3.05
CA SER A 73 -1.99 7.87 3.55
C SER A 73 -1.29 7.43 4.82
N GLY A 74 -0.09 7.93 5.08
CA GLY A 74 0.61 7.66 6.32
C GLY A 74 1.90 8.46 6.48
N VAL A 75 2.53 8.28 7.65
CA VAL A 75 3.81 8.89 7.99
C VAL A 75 4.81 7.80 8.35
N LEU A 76 5.82 7.61 7.52
CA LEU A 76 6.86 6.63 7.75
C LEU A 76 7.72 7.03 8.96
N MET A 77 8.04 6.07 9.82
CA MET A 77 8.94 6.30 10.96
C MET A 77 10.41 6.32 10.52
N GLU A 78 10.71 5.66 9.41
CA GLU A 78 12.07 5.52 8.90
C GLU A 78 12.35 6.56 7.82
N THR A 79 13.53 7.15 7.88
CA THR A 79 14.05 8.02 6.83
C THR A 79 15.44 7.52 6.47
N SER A 80 15.57 6.94 5.28
CA SER A 80 16.84 6.49 4.73
C SER A 80 16.99 7.00 3.31
N LYS A 81 18.23 7.08 2.82
CA LYS A 81 18.51 7.42 1.41
C LYS A 81 17.76 6.47 0.48
N LEU A 82 17.73 5.18 0.79
CA LEU A 82 17.08 4.16 -0.02
C LEU A 82 15.56 4.40 -0.13
N ILE A 83 14.89 4.66 0.99
CA ILE A 83 13.45 4.97 1.02
C ILE A 83 13.17 6.26 0.24
N ALA A 84 13.94 7.32 0.51
CA ALA A 84 13.73 8.61 -0.12
C ALA A 84 13.98 8.58 -1.63
N ASP A 85 15.04 7.94 -2.10
CA ASP A 85 15.34 7.83 -3.53
C ASP A 85 14.28 7.00 -4.26
N TYR A 86 13.84 5.90 -3.65
CA TYR A 86 12.82 5.04 -4.25
C TYR A 86 11.46 5.75 -4.33
N LEU A 87 11.00 6.39 -3.26
CA LEU A 87 9.74 7.13 -3.27
C LEU A 87 9.79 8.39 -4.15
N ALA A 88 10.96 9.01 -4.31
CA ALA A 88 11.10 10.19 -5.15
C ALA A 88 11.18 9.84 -6.65
N PHE A 89 11.87 8.76 -7.01
CA PHE A 89 12.24 8.44 -8.39
C PHE A 89 11.84 7.04 -8.85
N GLY A 90 11.90 6.05 -7.95
CA GLY A 90 11.63 4.64 -8.24
C GLY A 90 10.16 4.33 -8.53
N THR A 91 9.23 5.10 -7.98
CA THR A 91 7.77 4.87 -8.13
C THR A 91 7.15 5.49 -9.39
N ARG A 92 7.87 6.35 -10.11
CA ARG A 92 7.29 7.16 -11.19
C ARG A 92 6.83 6.29 -12.37
N GLY A 93 5.55 6.42 -12.73
CA GLY A 93 4.97 5.78 -13.92
C GLY A 93 4.87 4.26 -13.80
N LYS A 94 4.83 3.73 -12.59
CA LYS A 94 4.80 2.30 -12.29
C LYS A 94 3.66 1.98 -11.33
N LEU A 95 3.02 0.84 -11.57
CA LEU A 95 2.07 0.27 -10.63
C LEU A 95 2.80 -0.60 -9.62
N HIS A 96 2.27 -0.64 -8.40
CA HIS A 96 2.85 -1.39 -7.31
C HIS A 96 1.79 -2.27 -6.65
N LEU A 97 2.18 -3.46 -6.23
CA LEU A 97 1.48 -4.19 -5.19
C LEU A 97 1.85 -3.57 -3.86
N GLU A 98 0.87 -3.00 -3.18
CA GLU A 98 1.02 -2.55 -1.80
C GLU A 98 0.51 -3.63 -0.86
N ILE A 99 1.34 -3.99 0.13
CA ILE A 99 0.99 -4.91 1.21
C ILE A 99 1.16 -4.15 2.51
N LYS A 100 0.05 -4.00 3.23
CA LYS A 100 0.02 -3.30 4.51
C LYS A 100 -0.41 -4.26 5.62
N TYR A 101 0.44 -4.43 6.62
CA TYR A 101 0.10 -5.19 7.82
C TYR A 101 -0.50 -4.25 8.87
N GLU A 102 -1.77 -4.47 9.23
CA GLU A 102 -2.55 -3.65 10.17
C GLU A 102 -2.29 -4.02 11.64
N GLY A 103 -1.61 -5.12 11.90
CA GLY A 103 -1.45 -5.67 13.24
C GLY A 103 -2.51 -6.71 13.59
N ILE A 104 -2.67 -6.96 14.89
CA ILE A 104 -3.67 -7.91 15.40
C ILE A 104 -4.98 -7.16 15.66
N LYS A 105 -6.03 -7.48 14.91
CA LYS A 105 -7.40 -6.97 15.11
C LYS A 105 -8.35 -8.14 15.27
N GLY A 106 -9.25 -8.08 16.25
CA GLY A 106 -10.20 -9.17 16.51
C GLY A 106 -9.56 -10.52 16.87
N GLY A 107 -8.30 -10.53 17.33
CA GLY A 107 -7.57 -11.76 17.64
C GLY A 107 -6.93 -12.45 16.45
N LYS A 108 -6.88 -11.80 15.28
CA LYS A 108 -6.21 -12.28 14.07
C LYS A 108 -5.22 -11.25 13.54
N HIS A 109 -4.19 -11.70 12.84
CA HIS A 109 -3.38 -10.82 12.00
C HIS A 109 -4.22 -10.33 10.83
N GLN A 110 -4.16 -9.03 10.53
CA GLN A 110 -4.87 -8.44 9.41
C GLN A 110 -3.89 -7.80 8.43
N GLU A 111 -3.99 -8.16 7.15
CA GLU A 111 -3.19 -7.62 6.06
C GLU A 111 -4.09 -7.11 4.94
N VAL A 112 -3.70 -5.99 4.32
CA VAL A 112 -4.41 -5.40 3.19
C VAL A 112 -3.52 -5.46 1.96
N PHE A 113 -4.06 -5.98 0.87
CA PHE A 113 -3.39 -6.07 -0.42
C PHE A 113 -4.14 -5.22 -1.43
N LYS A 114 -3.41 -4.41 -2.19
CA LYS A 114 -3.99 -3.57 -3.24
C LYS A 114 -3.00 -3.32 -4.39
N VAL A 115 -3.52 -3.06 -5.57
CA VAL A 115 -2.74 -2.49 -6.67
C VAL A 115 -2.79 -0.97 -6.53
N ALA A 116 -1.62 -0.33 -6.50
CA ALA A 116 -1.48 1.07 -6.12
C ALA A 116 -0.60 1.83 -7.12
N ASP A 117 -1.03 3.04 -7.46
CA ASP A 117 -0.14 4.08 -7.97
C ASP A 117 0.40 4.87 -6.77
N VAL A 118 1.72 4.83 -6.59
CA VAL A 118 2.38 5.44 -5.43
C VAL A 118 2.83 6.83 -5.82
N THR A 119 2.25 7.85 -5.17
CA THR A 119 2.58 9.26 -5.43
C THR A 119 4.08 9.48 -5.20
N PRO A 120 4.83 9.93 -6.23
CA PRO A 120 6.24 10.26 -6.06
C PRO A 120 6.39 11.40 -5.06
N GLN A 121 7.10 11.16 -3.96
CA GLN A 121 7.18 12.08 -2.84
C GLN A 121 8.55 12.07 -2.20
N MET A 122 9.00 13.26 -1.79
CA MET A 122 10.27 13.46 -1.10
C MET A 122 10.07 14.57 -0.09
N HIS A 123 10.10 14.22 1.21
CA HIS A 123 9.88 15.18 2.28
C HIS A 123 10.99 15.07 3.33
N PHE A 124 11.95 15.98 3.26
CA PHE A 124 12.98 16.11 4.28
C PHE A 124 12.68 17.33 5.15
N LYS A 125 12.19 17.12 6.37
CA LYS A 125 11.95 18.21 7.32
C LYS A 125 12.82 18.05 8.56
N THR A 126 13.57 19.10 8.89
CA THR A 126 14.31 19.26 10.16
C THR A 126 14.08 20.68 10.71
N PRO A 127 13.95 20.90 12.05
CA PRO A 127 13.87 19.93 13.14
C PRO A 127 12.42 19.50 13.47
N GLY A 128 12.19 18.20 13.74
CA GLY A 128 10.87 17.64 14.09
C GLY A 128 10.54 16.27 13.47
N GLY A 129 11.52 15.34 13.43
CA GLY A 129 11.61 14.18 12.54
C GLY A 129 10.43 13.20 12.47
N THR A 130 9.47 13.23 13.38
CA THR A 130 8.33 12.30 13.40
C THR A 130 7.28 12.55 12.31
N LYS A 131 7.36 13.67 11.57
CA LYS A 131 6.44 14.01 10.48
C LYS A 131 7.13 14.22 9.13
N ALA A 132 8.34 13.69 8.99
CA ALA A 132 9.19 14.02 7.86
C ALA A 132 8.75 13.32 6.58
N MET A 133 8.56 12.00 6.58
CA MET A 133 8.31 11.22 5.37
C MET A 133 6.84 10.81 5.25
N LYS A 134 6.06 11.60 4.52
CA LYS A 134 4.69 11.21 4.14
C LYS A 134 4.73 10.08 3.11
N TYR A 135 3.74 9.20 3.21
CA TYR A 135 3.43 8.18 2.24
C TYR A 135 2.00 8.37 1.74
N GLU A 136 1.82 8.51 0.43
CA GLU A 136 0.53 8.54 -0.23
C GLU A 136 0.52 7.59 -1.45
N SER A 137 -0.59 6.87 -1.62
CA SER A 137 -0.87 6.04 -2.80
C SER A 137 -2.37 5.94 -3.07
N VAL A 138 -2.72 5.73 -4.34
CA VAL A 138 -4.10 5.58 -4.83
C VAL A 138 -4.29 4.17 -5.37
N SER A 139 -5.37 3.51 -5.00
CA SER A 139 -5.75 2.19 -5.52
C SER A 139 -6.14 2.29 -6.99
N ILE A 140 -5.59 1.41 -7.81
CA ILE A 140 -5.97 1.27 -9.22
C ILE A 140 -6.81 0.01 -9.37
N VAL A 141 -8.12 0.21 -9.54
CA VAL A 141 -9.09 -0.86 -9.75
C VAL A 141 -8.82 -1.56 -11.08
N GLN A 142 -8.83 -2.89 -11.07
CA GLN A 142 -8.56 -3.72 -12.24
C GLN A 142 -9.83 -4.40 -12.73
N SER A 143 -9.98 -4.52 -14.04
CA SER A 143 -11.14 -5.19 -14.67
C SER A 143 -11.07 -6.71 -14.62
N HIS A 144 -9.96 -7.26 -14.13
CA HIS A 144 -9.73 -8.68 -13.95
C HIS A 144 -9.04 -8.94 -12.60
N PRO A 145 -9.22 -10.13 -12.01
CA PRO A 145 -8.57 -10.45 -10.75
C PRO A 145 -7.05 -10.42 -10.88
N VAL A 146 -6.38 -9.92 -9.84
CA VAL A 146 -4.92 -9.96 -9.71
C VAL A 146 -4.57 -11.01 -8.68
N VAL A 147 -3.78 -12.00 -9.09
CA VAL A 147 -3.43 -13.16 -8.26
C VAL A 147 -1.96 -13.11 -7.85
N ILE A 148 -1.73 -13.04 -6.55
CA ILE A 148 -0.41 -13.09 -5.93
C ILE A 148 -0.21 -14.53 -5.46
N SER A 149 0.69 -15.26 -6.14
CA SER A 149 0.97 -16.65 -5.80
C SER A 149 1.67 -16.78 -4.44
N ALA A 150 1.54 -17.93 -3.78
CA ALA A 150 2.28 -18.22 -2.55
C ALA A 150 3.81 -18.09 -2.76
N ALA A 151 4.32 -18.51 -3.92
CA ALA A 151 5.73 -18.37 -4.27
C ALA A 151 6.17 -16.90 -4.35
N ASN A 152 5.32 -16.01 -4.86
CA ASN A 152 5.59 -14.58 -4.88
C ASN A 152 5.66 -14.02 -3.46
N ILE A 153 4.76 -14.42 -2.56
CA ILE A 153 4.78 -13.96 -1.16
C ILE A 153 6.09 -14.38 -0.49
N THR A 154 6.48 -15.65 -0.60
CA THR A 154 7.76 -16.14 -0.05
C THR A 154 8.96 -15.39 -0.64
N ALA A 155 8.94 -15.08 -1.94
CA ALA A 155 10.00 -14.30 -2.57
C ALA A 155 10.07 -12.86 -2.04
N ILE A 156 8.92 -12.22 -1.79
CA ILE A 156 8.84 -10.87 -1.22
C ILE A 156 9.41 -10.87 0.20
N GLU A 157 8.99 -11.81 1.05
CA GLU A 157 9.50 -11.93 2.43
C GLU A 157 11.01 -12.08 2.46
N ALA A 158 11.55 -12.97 1.62
CA ALA A 158 12.99 -13.22 1.53
C ALA A 158 13.78 -11.98 1.05
N ALA A 159 13.25 -11.25 0.07
CA ALA A 159 13.92 -10.09 -0.50
C ALA A 159 13.86 -8.84 0.40
N LEU A 160 12.75 -8.64 1.12
CA LEU A 160 12.50 -7.44 1.91
C LEU A 160 12.80 -7.61 3.41
N GLY A 161 13.05 -8.84 3.86
CA GLY A 161 13.37 -9.15 5.26
C GLY A 161 12.20 -8.86 6.21
N MET A 162 10.97 -9.01 5.72
CA MET A 162 9.75 -8.81 6.49
C MET A 162 9.01 -10.13 6.68
N SER A 163 8.11 -10.18 7.66
CA SER A 163 7.20 -11.31 7.85
C SER A 163 5.80 -10.94 7.34
N ILE A 164 5.40 -11.52 6.22
CA ILE A 164 4.04 -11.50 5.70
C ILE A 164 3.32 -12.70 6.31
N ARG A 165 2.17 -12.47 6.94
CA ARG A 165 1.46 -13.52 7.68
C ARG A 165 0.64 -14.41 6.76
N THR A 166 0.13 -13.84 5.69
CA THR A 166 -0.59 -14.57 4.64
C THR A 166 0.37 -15.45 3.84
N THR A 167 0.16 -16.76 3.84
CA THR A 167 0.97 -17.71 3.06
C THR A 167 0.58 -17.81 1.58
N GLY A 168 -0.60 -17.28 1.22
CA GLY A 168 -1.12 -17.20 -0.14
C GLY A 168 -1.81 -18.47 -0.66
N PRO A 169 -2.31 -18.45 -1.91
CA PRO A 169 -2.37 -17.29 -2.80
C PRO A 169 -3.34 -16.22 -2.30
N VAL A 170 -3.11 -14.97 -2.70
CA VAL A 170 -4.04 -13.85 -2.47
C VAL A 170 -4.59 -13.40 -3.80
N THR A 171 -5.91 -13.25 -3.89
CA THR A 171 -6.58 -12.73 -5.08
C THR A 171 -7.22 -11.40 -4.72
N ILE A 172 -6.78 -10.32 -5.35
CA ILE A 172 -7.51 -9.06 -5.38
C ILE A 172 -8.61 -9.23 -6.44
N PRO A 173 -9.90 -9.23 -6.08
CA PRO A 173 -10.98 -9.42 -7.04
C PRO A 173 -11.02 -8.30 -8.09
N ALA A 174 -11.61 -8.60 -9.24
CA ALA A 174 -11.93 -7.55 -10.22
C ALA A 174 -12.87 -6.52 -9.61
N GLU A 175 -12.78 -5.27 -10.05
CA GLU A 175 -13.64 -4.16 -9.64
C GLU A 175 -13.59 -3.86 -8.13
N GLN A 176 -12.47 -4.17 -7.45
CA GLN A 176 -12.24 -3.85 -6.04
C GLN A 176 -10.91 -3.12 -5.84
N GLU A 177 -10.89 -2.15 -4.93
CA GLU A 177 -9.72 -1.32 -4.61
C GLU A 177 -8.67 -2.08 -3.80
N HIS A 178 -9.10 -3.05 -2.99
CA HIS A 178 -8.22 -3.84 -2.13
C HIS A 178 -8.92 -5.13 -1.66
N VAL A 179 -8.13 -6.05 -1.11
CA VAL A 179 -8.62 -7.21 -0.35
C VAL A 179 -7.99 -7.22 1.04
N ILE A 180 -8.80 -7.56 2.03
CA ILE A 180 -8.37 -7.75 3.42
C ILE A 180 -8.25 -9.25 3.68
N VAL A 181 -7.09 -9.68 4.15
CA VAL A 181 -6.83 -11.06 4.55
C VAL A 181 -6.60 -11.12 6.06
N GLU A 182 -7.24 -12.09 6.70
CA GLU A 182 -7.05 -12.38 8.11
C GLU A 182 -6.38 -13.74 8.30
N THR A 183 -5.36 -13.82 9.15
CA THR A 183 -4.72 -15.08 9.53
C THR A 183 -4.70 -15.26 11.05
N ASP A 184 -4.73 -16.52 11.49
CA ASP A 184 -4.64 -16.85 12.91
C ASP A 184 -3.24 -16.51 13.50
N LEU A 185 -3.17 -16.39 14.82
CA LEU A 185 -1.96 -16.05 15.59
C LEU A 185 -0.92 -17.16 15.70
#